data_AF-A0A1X7KMD0-F1
#
_entry.id   AF-A0A1X7KMD0-F1
#
_cell.length_a   1.000
_cell.length_b   1.000
_cell.length_c   1.000
_cell.angle_alpha   90.00
_cell.angle_beta   90.00
_cell.angle_gamma   90.00
#
_symmetry.space_group_name_H-M   'P 1'
#
loop_
_entity.id
_entity.type
_entity.pdbx_description
1 polymer ?
#
loop_
_entity_poly.entity_id
_entity_poly.type
_entity_poly.pdbx_seq_one_letter_code
_entity_poly.pdbx_strand_id
1 'polypeptide(L)'
;MQIKFIYPRWGSSGLPWSVFLNKIKNAGYQGVEIDLPLESIKKNDICSMLKDMELDFVGQHWETKEADFNKHQEQYKRQLYNLVEANPLFVNSHTGMDFFTHKQNSALIETAHEIELESGVTITHETHRSRFSFAAHACLPYLEEYPFLKLTSDLSHWCCVAESLLENQAYAVEKAIEHTYHIHARVGYAQSPQVIDPRDSNYKTELDLFTNWWVLMIKKAFEKKRPFITITPEYGPHPYSLFKTNTKIPMGDQWEINTFIKNHLAESIKHIPSVIRP
;
A
#
# COMPACT_ATOMS: atom_id res chain seq x y z
N MET A 1 -18.28 6.45 -7.19
CA MET A 1 -17.25 5.69 -6.45
C MET A 1 -16.76 6.56 -5.30
N GLN A 2 -16.64 5.99 -4.09
CA GLN A 2 -16.07 6.68 -2.93
C GLN A 2 -14.53 6.62 -2.96
N ILE A 3 -13.87 7.68 -2.48
CA ILE A 3 -12.42 7.66 -2.24
C ILE A 3 -12.19 7.72 -0.74
N LYS A 4 -11.46 6.73 -0.22
CA LYS A 4 -11.16 6.61 1.21
C LYS A 4 -9.67 6.86 1.42
N PHE A 5 -9.33 7.90 2.17
CA PHE A 5 -7.96 8.12 2.62
C PHE A 5 -7.72 7.31 3.89
N ILE A 6 -6.71 6.46 3.84
CA ILE A 6 -6.29 5.55 4.91
C ILE A 6 -4.94 6.04 5.42
N TYR A 7 -4.69 5.98 6.73
CA TYR A 7 -3.39 6.38 7.29
C TYR A 7 -2.59 5.16 7.77
N PRO A 8 -1.30 5.03 7.39
CA PRO A 8 -0.51 3.88 7.82
C PRO A 8 -0.13 4.00 9.29
N ARG A 9 -0.30 2.92 10.05
CA ARG A 9 0.18 2.84 11.44
C ARG A 9 1.71 2.84 11.51
N TRP A 10 2.36 2.45 10.42
CA TRP A 10 3.81 2.43 10.28
C TRP A 10 4.42 3.81 10.54
N GLY A 11 5.47 3.86 11.36
CA GLY A 11 6.10 5.10 11.84
C GLY A 11 5.44 5.76 13.04
N SER A 12 4.27 5.29 13.47
CA SER A 12 3.60 5.81 14.68
C SER A 12 3.70 4.87 15.88
N SER A 13 4.42 3.73 15.81
CA SER A 13 4.28 2.59 16.74
C SER A 13 4.48 2.95 18.23
N GLY A 14 5.21 4.03 18.53
CA GLY A 14 5.37 4.56 19.88
C GLY A 14 4.14 5.29 20.45
N LEU A 15 3.11 5.59 19.66
CA LEU A 15 1.87 6.20 20.13
C LEU A 15 0.90 5.16 20.69
N PRO A 16 0.24 5.41 21.84
CA PRO A 16 -0.89 4.61 22.28
C PRO A 16 -2.00 4.57 21.22
N TRP A 17 -2.70 3.44 21.09
CA TRP A 17 -3.75 3.24 20.08
C TRP A 17 -4.82 4.34 20.10
N SER A 18 -5.35 4.67 21.28
CA SER A 18 -6.37 5.71 21.42
C SER A 18 -5.87 7.09 20.96
N VAL A 19 -4.62 7.44 21.24
CA VAL A 19 -4.02 8.71 20.79
C VAL A 19 -3.85 8.72 19.27
N PHE A 20 -3.33 7.63 18.71
CA PHE A 20 -3.17 7.47 17.27
C PHE A 20 -4.51 7.57 16.54
N LEU A 21 -5.50 6.75 16.90
CA LEU A 21 -6.79 6.72 16.23
C LEU A 21 -7.55 8.05 16.34
N ASN A 22 -7.47 8.74 17.49
CA ASN A 22 -8.05 10.09 17.61
C ASN A 22 -7.39 11.09 16.67
N LYS A 23 -6.05 11.03 16.53
CA LYS A 23 -5.31 11.87 15.58
C LYS A 23 -5.76 11.59 14.14
N ILE A 24 -5.98 10.33 13.77
CA ILE A 24 -6.45 9.92 12.43
C ILE A 24 -7.87 10.45 12.16
N LYS A 25 -8.80 10.22 13.09
CA LYS A 25 -10.20 10.68 12.96
C LYS A 25 -10.28 12.20 12.86
N ASN A 26 -9.56 12.93 13.72
CA ASN A 26 -9.54 14.39 13.70
C ASN A 26 -8.93 14.99 12.42
N ALA A 27 -8.01 14.26 11.77
CA ALA A 27 -7.43 14.66 10.50
C ALA A 27 -8.30 14.28 9.29
N GLY A 28 -9.49 13.71 9.51
CA GLY A 28 -10.47 13.37 8.48
C GLY A 28 -10.05 12.22 7.57
N TYR A 29 -9.23 11.28 8.06
CA TYR A 29 -9.01 10.00 7.39
C TYR A 29 -10.18 9.06 7.68
N GLN A 30 -10.52 8.18 6.73
CA GLN A 30 -11.64 7.24 6.85
C GLN A 30 -11.24 5.94 7.56
N GLY A 31 -9.93 5.68 7.68
CA GLY A 31 -9.44 4.45 8.28
C GLY A 31 -7.93 4.42 8.45
N VAL A 32 -7.44 3.26 8.86
CA VAL A 32 -6.02 2.99 9.09
C VAL A 32 -5.55 1.75 8.36
N GLU A 33 -4.26 1.69 8.07
CA GLU A 33 -3.61 0.49 7.56
C GLU A 33 -2.68 -0.06 8.64
N ILE A 34 -2.98 -1.28 9.10
CA ILE A 34 -2.42 -1.88 10.30
C ILE A 34 -2.15 -3.37 10.11
N ASP A 35 -1.06 -3.86 10.70
CA ASP A 35 -0.91 -5.26 11.04
C ASP A 35 -1.75 -5.61 12.28
N LEU A 36 -2.07 -6.89 12.45
CA LEU A 36 -2.78 -7.40 13.63
C LEU A 36 -1.96 -8.47 14.34
N PRO A 37 -1.88 -8.42 15.67
CA PRO A 37 -1.21 -9.48 16.42
C PRO A 37 -1.94 -10.81 16.25
N LEU A 38 -1.19 -11.92 16.32
CA LEU A 38 -1.75 -13.28 16.34
C LEU A 38 -2.47 -13.61 17.65
N GLU A 39 -2.21 -12.84 18.71
CA GLU A 39 -2.85 -13.01 20.02
C GLU A 39 -4.29 -12.48 19.98
N SER A 40 -5.27 -13.37 20.10
CA SER A 40 -6.69 -13.06 19.89
C SER A 40 -7.23 -11.94 20.79
N ILE A 41 -6.79 -11.86 22.05
CA ILE A 41 -7.24 -10.80 22.98
C ILE A 41 -6.82 -9.43 22.44
N LYS A 42 -5.52 -9.24 22.16
CA LYS A 42 -4.99 -7.99 21.60
C LYS A 42 -5.59 -7.65 20.24
N LYS A 43 -5.79 -8.66 19.38
CA LYS A 43 -6.46 -8.49 18.09
C LYS A 43 -7.87 -7.92 18.28
N ASN A 44 -8.66 -8.55 19.15
CA ASN A 44 -10.03 -8.14 19.42
C ASN A 44 -10.12 -6.76 20.07
N ASP A 45 -9.18 -6.40 20.94
CA ASP A 45 -9.11 -5.06 21.54
C ASP A 45 -8.90 -3.99 20.47
N ILE A 46 -7.97 -4.23 19.52
CA ILE A 46 -7.71 -3.31 18.40
C ILE A 46 -8.95 -3.19 17.51
N CYS A 47 -9.54 -4.31 17.11
CA CYS A 47 -10.74 -4.31 16.27
C CYS A 47 -11.93 -3.61 16.96
N SER A 48 -12.08 -3.77 18.27
CA SER A 48 -13.14 -3.10 19.04
C SER A 48 -12.92 -1.59 19.05
N MET A 49 -11.69 -1.12 19.28
CA MET A 49 -11.38 0.32 19.21
C MET A 49 -11.67 0.92 17.83
N LEU A 50 -11.32 0.21 16.74
CA LEU A 50 -11.61 0.67 15.38
C LEU A 50 -13.11 0.80 15.14
N LYS A 51 -13.89 -0.20 15.59
CA LYS A 51 -15.35 -0.20 15.48
C LYS A 51 -15.98 0.93 16.30
N ASP A 52 -15.57 1.12 17.55
CA ASP A 52 -16.09 2.19 18.42
C ASP A 52 -15.79 3.58 17.86
N MET A 53 -14.68 3.71 17.14
CA MET A 53 -14.28 4.95 16.48
C MET A 53 -14.82 5.10 15.06
N GLU A 54 -15.59 4.13 14.55
CA GLU A 54 -16.11 4.09 13.18
C GLU A 54 -15.02 4.31 12.12
N LEU A 55 -13.83 3.75 12.36
CA LEU A 55 -12.71 3.79 11.44
C LEU A 55 -12.62 2.47 10.68
N ASP A 56 -12.59 2.57 9.35
CA ASP A 56 -12.26 1.42 8.51
C ASP A 56 -10.80 0.98 8.76
N PHE A 57 -10.46 -0.25 8.35
CA PHE A 57 -9.05 -0.64 8.27
C PHE A 57 -8.71 -1.52 7.07
N VAL A 58 -7.48 -1.36 6.61
CA VAL A 58 -6.78 -2.26 5.69
C VAL A 58 -5.84 -3.12 6.53
N GLY A 59 -5.94 -4.44 6.38
CA GLY A 59 -5.04 -5.37 7.07
C GLY A 59 -3.72 -5.47 6.33
N GLN A 60 -2.61 -5.07 6.96
CA GLN A 60 -1.28 -5.12 6.36
C GLN A 60 -0.54 -6.40 6.78
N HIS A 61 -0.07 -7.16 5.79
CA HIS A 61 0.81 -8.31 5.96
C HIS A 61 2.21 -7.99 5.42
N TRP A 62 3.23 -8.12 6.26
CA TRP A 62 4.64 -7.82 5.94
C TRP A 62 5.65 -8.83 6.53
N GLU A 63 5.19 -9.74 7.38
CA GLU A 63 5.99 -10.52 8.32
C GLU A 63 6.77 -11.67 7.65
N THR A 64 6.26 -12.25 6.55
CA THR A 64 6.91 -13.43 5.96
C THR A 64 8.14 -13.08 5.13
N LYS A 65 9.29 -13.64 5.54
CA LYS A 65 10.61 -13.44 4.90
C LYS A 65 11.48 -14.71 4.91
N GLU A 66 10.88 -15.85 5.22
CA GLU A 66 11.59 -17.13 5.26
C GLU A 66 12.15 -17.49 3.87
N ALA A 67 13.40 -17.95 3.84
CA ALA A 67 14.03 -18.43 2.62
C ALA A 67 13.59 -19.86 2.25
N ASP A 68 13.19 -20.66 3.25
CA ASP A 68 12.55 -21.96 3.03
C ASP A 68 11.11 -21.75 2.57
N PHE A 69 10.79 -22.23 1.38
CA PHE A 69 9.48 -22.01 0.77
C PHE A 69 8.32 -22.62 1.56
N ASN A 70 8.49 -23.82 2.13
CA ASN A 70 7.41 -24.49 2.85
C ASN A 70 7.11 -23.75 4.16
N LYS A 71 8.16 -23.34 4.88
CA LYS A 71 8.01 -22.50 6.09
C LYS A 71 7.39 -21.14 5.75
N HIS A 72 7.82 -20.54 4.65
CA HIS A 72 7.25 -19.28 4.16
C HIS A 72 5.75 -19.43 3.90
N GLN A 73 5.36 -20.46 3.14
CA GLN A 73 3.96 -20.69 2.79
C GLN A 73 3.08 -20.97 4.01
N GLU A 74 3.59 -21.74 4.99
CA GLU A 74 2.86 -22.01 6.24
C GLU A 74 2.63 -20.71 7.05
N GLN A 75 3.68 -19.91 7.26
CA GLN A 75 3.56 -18.63 7.96
C GLN A 75 2.65 -17.66 7.20
N TYR A 76 2.75 -17.64 5.87
CA TYR A 76 1.96 -16.79 5.00
C TYR A 76 0.46 -17.08 5.14
N LYS A 77 0.07 -18.36 5.04
CA LYS A 77 -1.32 -18.78 5.27
C LYS A 77 -1.81 -18.36 6.65
N ARG A 78 -1.01 -18.62 7.70
CA ARG A 78 -1.37 -18.26 9.08
C ARG A 78 -1.63 -16.76 9.24
N GLN A 79 -0.79 -15.91 8.67
CA GLN A 79 -0.94 -14.46 8.77
C GLN A 79 -2.14 -13.95 7.97
N LEU A 80 -2.35 -14.46 6.75
CA LEU A 80 -3.51 -14.09 5.96
C LEU A 80 -4.83 -14.48 6.64
N TYR A 81 -4.94 -15.71 7.15
CA TYR A 81 -6.14 -16.12 7.89
C TYR A 81 -6.37 -15.24 9.13
N ASN A 82 -5.32 -14.90 9.87
CA ASN A 82 -5.44 -14.02 11.03
C ASN A 82 -6.03 -12.65 10.67
N LEU A 83 -5.65 -12.09 9.52
CA LEU A 83 -6.13 -10.80 9.03
C LEU A 83 -7.56 -10.88 8.48
N VAL A 84 -7.87 -11.86 7.62
CA VAL A 84 -9.22 -11.95 7.01
C VAL A 84 -10.30 -12.28 8.05
N GLU A 85 -9.97 -13.01 9.13
CA GLU A 85 -10.86 -13.24 10.27
C GLU A 85 -11.33 -11.94 10.94
N ALA A 86 -10.53 -10.89 10.88
CA ALA A 86 -10.88 -9.58 11.45
C ALA A 86 -11.81 -8.76 10.53
N ASN A 87 -12.13 -9.28 9.34
CA ASN A 87 -13.02 -8.67 8.35
C ASN A 87 -12.65 -7.20 8.00
N PRO A 88 -11.41 -6.92 7.56
CA PRO A 88 -11.01 -5.60 7.08
C PRO A 88 -11.76 -5.20 5.80
N LEU A 89 -11.56 -3.95 5.34
CA LEU A 89 -11.97 -3.57 3.98
C LEU A 89 -11.37 -4.50 2.92
N PHE A 90 -10.09 -4.84 3.10
CA PHE A 90 -9.31 -5.82 2.36
C PHE A 90 -7.96 -6.02 3.06
N VAL A 91 -7.18 -7.01 2.62
CA VAL A 91 -5.80 -7.23 3.05
C VAL A 91 -4.83 -6.70 1.99
N ASN A 92 -3.84 -5.91 2.40
CA ASN A 92 -2.65 -5.62 1.62
C ASN A 92 -1.53 -6.57 2.06
N SER A 93 -0.89 -7.24 1.11
CA SER A 93 0.09 -8.29 1.40
C SER A 93 1.40 -8.08 0.65
N HIS A 94 2.48 -8.12 1.42
CA HIS A 94 3.84 -8.37 0.93
C HIS A 94 4.02 -9.84 0.59
N THR A 95 3.48 -10.27 -0.53
CA THR A 95 3.49 -11.67 -0.95
C THR A 95 4.84 -12.08 -1.55
N GLY A 96 5.29 -13.29 -1.21
CA GLY A 96 6.45 -13.91 -1.83
C GLY A 96 7.76 -13.15 -1.62
N MET A 97 8.78 -13.58 -2.36
CA MET A 97 10.14 -13.05 -2.29
C MET A 97 10.72 -12.91 -3.69
N ASP A 98 11.62 -11.94 -3.87
CA ASP A 98 12.34 -11.70 -5.14
C ASP A 98 13.27 -12.86 -5.53
N PHE A 99 13.75 -13.64 -4.56
CA PHE A 99 14.59 -14.81 -4.80
C PHE A 99 13.82 -16.13 -4.99
N PHE A 100 12.48 -16.11 -4.89
CA PHE A 100 11.68 -17.29 -5.21
C PHE A 100 11.49 -17.45 -6.71
N THR A 101 11.37 -18.70 -7.16
CA THR A 101 11.05 -19.01 -8.56
C THR A 101 9.67 -18.51 -8.93
N HIS A 102 9.41 -18.34 -10.24
CA HIS A 102 8.09 -17.95 -10.75
C HIS A 102 6.98 -18.83 -10.16
N LYS A 103 7.18 -20.16 -10.24
CA LYS A 103 6.26 -21.18 -9.73
C LYS A 103 5.98 -21.06 -8.22
N GLN A 104 7.01 -20.75 -7.42
CA GLN A 104 6.84 -20.59 -5.98
C GLN A 104 6.01 -19.34 -5.65
N ASN A 105 6.32 -18.22 -6.28
CA ASN A 105 5.55 -16.99 -6.10
C ASN A 105 4.11 -17.13 -6.64
N SER A 106 3.92 -17.79 -7.78
CA SER A 106 2.60 -18.17 -8.31
C SER A 106 1.77 -18.96 -7.29
N ALA A 107 2.35 -19.98 -6.65
CA ALA A 107 1.65 -20.78 -5.65
C ALA A 107 1.22 -19.95 -4.42
N LEU A 108 1.97 -18.90 -4.04
CA LEU A 108 1.59 -17.98 -2.96
C LEU A 108 0.48 -17.01 -3.39
N ILE A 109 0.48 -16.56 -4.64
CA ILE A 109 -0.60 -15.75 -5.22
C ILE A 109 -1.91 -16.56 -5.28
N GLU A 110 -1.84 -17.79 -5.78
CA GLU A 110 -2.97 -18.72 -5.85
C GLU A 110 -3.52 -19.04 -4.46
N THR A 111 -2.63 -19.33 -3.50
CA THR A 111 -3.01 -19.52 -2.08
C THR A 111 -3.78 -18.31 -1.53
N ALA A 112 -3.34 -17.08 -1.82
CA ALA A 112 -4.03 -15.89 -1.35
C ALA A 112 -5.41 -15.74 -2.01
N HIS A 113 -5.50 -16.06 -3.30
CA HIS A 113 -6.78 -16.03 -4.01
C HIS A 113 -7.76 -17.08 -3.47
N GLU A 114 -7.31 -18.28 -3.12
CA GLU A 114 -8.12 -19.29 -2.43
C GLU A 114 -8.69 -18.74 -1.13
N ILE A 115 -7.85 -18.12 -0.28
CA ILE A 115 -8.28 -17.50 0.98
C ILE A 115 -9.27 -16.35 0.75
N GLU A 116 -9.06 -15.54 -0.29
CA GLU A 116 -10.02 -14.49 -0.67
C GLU A 116 -11.39 -15.09 -1.03
N LEU A 117 -11.42 -16.17 -1.81
CA LEU A 117 -12.67 -16.84 -2.20
C LEU A 117 -13.37 -17.48 -1.01
N GLU A 118 -12.62 -18.07 -0.08
CA GLU A 118 -13.14 -18.70 1.14
C GLU A 118 -13.71 -17.67 2.13
N SER A 119 -12.99 -16.58 2.36
CA SER A 119 -13.33 -15.58 3.38
C SER A 119 -14.28 -14.49 2.88
N GLY A 120 -14.30 -14.24 1.56
CA GLY A 120 -14.96 -13.09 0.95
C GLY A 120 -14.21 -11.77 1.15
N VAL A 121 -13.07 -11.77 1.84
CA VAL A 121 -12.23 -10.58 2.06
C VAL A 121 -11.22 -10.45 0.92
N THR A 122 -11.27 -9.35 0.19
CA THR A 122 -10.34 -9.07 -0.91
C THR A 122 -8.88 -9.08 -0.41
N ILE A 123 -7.97 -9.69 -1.19
CA ILE A 123 -6.53 -9.64 -0.95
C ILE A 123 -5.85 -8.95 -2.11
N THR A 124 -5.00 -7.99 -1.77
CA THR A 124 -4.20 -7.17 -2.69
C THR A 124 -2.72 -7.39 -2.40
N HIS A 125 -1.89 -7.24 -3.42
CA HIS A 125 -0.46 -7.51 -3.35
C HIS A 125 0.33 -6.25 -3.64
N GLU A 126 1.18 -5.86 -2.70
CA GLU A 126 1.96 -4.63 -2.86
C GLU A 126 3.03 -4.76 -3.93
N THR A 127 3.17 -3.78 -4.81
CA THR A 127 4.36 -3.63 -5.66
C THR A 127 5.53 -3.15 -4.80
N HIS A 128 6.22 -4.08 -4.15
CA HIS A 128 7.25 -3.77 -3.17
C HIS A 128 8.56 -4.46 -3.53
N ARG A 129 9.68 -3.75 -3.34
CA ARG A 129 11.03 -4.33 -3.48
C ARG A 129 11.19 -5.56 -2.59
N SER A 130 12.01 -6.54 -2.94
CA SER A 130 12.13 -7.82 -2.21
C SER A 130 10.93 -8.77 -2.23
N ARG A 131 9.85 -8.44 -2.95
CA ARG A 131 8.66 -9.31 -3.13
C ARG A 131 8.58 -9.81 -4.56
N PHE A 132 7.62 -10.69 -4.89
CA PHE A 132 7.49 -11.20 -6.27
C PHE A 132 7.33 -10.08 -7.31
N SER A 133 6.73 -8.97 -6.88
CA SER A 133 6.38 -7.80 -7.67
C SER A 133 7.48 -6.73 -7.67
N PHE A 134 8.74 -7.05 -7.36
CA PHE A 134 9.80 -6.05 -7.08
C PHE A 134 10.13 -5.09 -8.23
N ALA A 135 9.88 -5.47 -9.49
CA ALA A 135 10.15 -4.65 -10.68
C ALA A 135 9.01 -4.74 -11.70
N ALA A 136 8.82 -3.70 -12.52
CA ALA A 136 7.72 -3.64 -13.49
C ALA A 136 7.74 -4.85 -14.45
N HIS A 137 8.88 -5.12 -15.08
CA HIS A 137 9.05 -6.25 -15.99
C HIS A 137 8.93 -7.63 -15.30
N ALA A 138 9.28 -7.72 -14.01
CA ALA A 138 9.16 -8.96 -13.24
C ALA A 138 7.71 -9.23 -12.80
N CYS A 139 6.93 -8.18 -12.52
CA CYS A 139 5.53 -8.28 -12.13
C CYS A 139 4.60 -8.53 -13.33
N LEU A 140 4.95 -8.01 -14.52
CA LEU A 140 4.11 -8.06 -15.72
C LEU A 140 3.63 -9.49 -16.09
N PRO A 141 4.47 -10.54 -16.13
CA PRO A 141 4.00 -11.89 -16.45
C PRO A 141 2.89 -12.38 -15.52
N TYR A 142 2.95 -12.06 -14.23
CA TYR A 142 1.90 -12.41 -13.28
C TYR A 142 0.59 -11.67 -13.56
N LEU A 143 0.65 -10.40 -13.95
CA LEU A 143 -0.54 -9.62 -14.28
C LEU A 143 -1.23 -10.15 -15.54
N GLU A 144 -0.46 -10.64 -16.51
CA GLU A 144 -1.00 -11.25 -17.73
C GLU A 144 -1.56 -12.66 -17.48
N GLU A 145 -0.87 -13.46 -16.65
CA GLU A 145 -1.26 -14.83 -16.31
C GLU A 145 -2.47 -14.89 -15.37
N TYR A 146 -2.58 -13.93 -14.43
CA TYR A 146 -3.59 -13.95 -13.37
C TYR A 146 -4.51 -12.71 -13.43
N PRO A 147 -5.58 -12.73 -14.26
CA PRO A 147 -6.54 -11.62 -14.34
C PRO A 147 -7.23 -11.25 -13.01
N PHE A 148 -7.28 -12.18 -12.05
CA PHE A 148 -7.84 -11.96 -10.71
C PHE A 148 -6.87 -11.24 -9.76
N LEU A 149 -5.59 -11.14 -10.11
CA LEU A 149 -4.55 -10.54 -9.27
C LEU A 149 -4.86 -9.06 -9.03
N LYS A 150 -4.81 -8.62 -7.78
CA LYS A 150 -5.12 -7.24 -7.40
C LYS A 150 -3.88 -6.63 -6.77
N LEU A 151 -3.52 -5.42 -7.16
CA LEU A 151 -2.35 -4.74 -6.65
C LEU A 151 -2.69 -3.70 -5.60
N THR A 152 -1.86 -3.62 -4.57
CA THR A 152 -1.57 -2.36 -3.89
C THR A 152 -0.44 -1.71 -4.65
N SER A 153 -0.73 -0.66 -5.39
CA SER A 153 0.25 -0.03 -6.26
C SER A 153 1.05 1.02 -5.49
N ASP A 154 2.32 0.68 -5.23
CA ASP A 154 3.40 1.59 -4.89
C ASP A 154 4.47 1.55 -6.00
N LEU A 155 4.35 2.41 -7.00
CA LEU A 155 5.28 2.44 -8.13
C LEU A 155 6.65 3.05 -7.77
N SER A 156 6.81 3.58 -6.56
CA SER A 156 8.08 4.15 -6.10
C SER A 156 9.17 3.10 -5.96
N HIS A 157 8.80 1.87 -5.58
CA HIS A 157 9.72 0.75 -5.52
C HIS A 157 10.27 0.41 -6.91
N TRP A 158 9.43 0.43 -7.94
CA TRP A 158 9.86 0.14 -9.30
C TRP A 158 10.80 1.19 -9.85
N CYS A 159 10.55 2.47 -9.56
CA CYS A 159 11.46 3.56 -9.97
C CYS A 159 12.87 3.35 -9.40
N CYS A 160 12.95 3.00 -8.11
CA CYS A 160 14.22 2.73 -7.43
C CYS A 160 14.95 1.51 -8.00
N VAL A 161 14.23 0.42 -8.33
CA VAL A 161 14.85 -0.79 -8.88
C VAL A 161 15.30 -0.58 -10.33
N ALA A 162 14.56 0.20 -11.10
CA ALA A 162 14.84 0.44 -12.52
C ALA A 162 15.81 1.61 -12.76
N GLU A 163 16.26 2.30 -11.71
CA GLU A 163 17.08 3.51 -11.79
C GLU A 163 16.53 4.56 -12.79
N SER A 164 15.21 4.65 -12.90
CA SER A 164 14.50 5.49 -13.88
C SER A 164 13.10 5.84 -13.38
N LEU A 165 12.36 6.66 -14.14
CA LEU A 165 10.95 6.98 -13.88
C LEU A 165 10.00 6.10 -14.72
N LEU A 166 10.48 4.92 -15.11
CA LEU A 166 9.73 3.87 -15.84
C LEU A 166 9.28 4.28 -17.25
N GLU A 167 9.89 5.30 -17.84
CA GLU A 167 9.56 5.82 -19.18
C GLU A 167 9.63 4.75 -20.29
N ASN A 168 10.51 3.76 -20.13
CA ASN A 168 10.70 2.65 -21.08
C ASN A 168 9.91 1.38 -20.69
N GLN A 169 9.04 1.45 -19.67
CA GLN A 169 8.26 0.31 -19.14
C GLN A 169 6.75 0.61 -19.13
N ALA A 170 6.28 1.50 -20.02
CA ALA A 170 4.90 1.99 -20.06
C ALA A 170 3.85 0.87 -20.07
N TYR A 171 4.04 -0.19 -20.86
CA TYR A 171 3.09 -1.32 -20.91
C TYR A 171 2.92 -2.03 -19.57
N ALA A 172 4.02 -2.28 -18.84
CA ALA A 172 3.97 -2.88 -17.52
C ALA A 172 3.28 -1.96 -16.49
N VAL A 173 3.55 -0.64 -16.57
CA VAL A 173 2.91 0.36 -15.72
C VAL A 173 1.41 0.45 -16.00
N GLU A 174 1.00 0.46 -17.27
CA GLU A 174 -0.41 0.47 -17.67
C GLU A 174 -1.14 -0.78 -17.17
N LYS A 175 -0.52 -1.97 -17.31
CA LYS A 175 -1.06 -3.21 -16.75
C LYS A 175 -1.19 -3.14 -15.24
N ALA A 176 -0.19 -2.63 -14.53
CA ALA A 176 -0.26 -2.46 -13.08
C ALA A 176 -1.43 -1.54 -12.66
N ILE A 177 -1.60 -0.42 -13.37
CA ILE A 177 -2.70 0.53 -13.15
C ILE A 177 -4.08 -0.13 -13.36
N GLU A 178 -4.21 -1.02 -14.36
CA GLU A 178 -5.45 -1.79 -14.57
C GLU A 178 -5.75 -2.71 -13.37
N HIS A 179 -4.73 -3.27 -12.73
CA HIS A 179 -4.87 -4.18 -11.60
C HIS A 179 -4.89 -3.47 -10.23
N THR A 180 -4.77 -2.15 -10.17
CA THR A 180 -4.74 -1.40 -8.90
C THR A 180 -6.07 -1.49 -8.15
N TYR A 181 -5.99 -2.03 -6.93
CA TYR A 181 -7.10 -2.04 -5.96
C TYR A 181 -6.94 -1.03 -4.84
N HIS A 182 -5.70 -0.79 -4.43
CA HIS A 182 -5.30 0.12 -3.38
C HIS A 182 -4.06 0.93 -3.84
N ILE A 183 -3.95 2.18 -3.41
CA ILE A 183 -2.83 3.06 -3.78
C ILE A 183 -2.01 3.36 -2.54
N HIS A 184 -0.73 3.03 -2.58
CA HIS A 184 0.26 3.60 -1.67
C HIS A 184 0.86 4.84 -2.34
N ALA A 185 0.44 6.01 -1.87
CA ALA A 185 0.80 7.30 -2.45
C ALA A 185 2.13 7.79 -1.86
N ARG A 186 3.23 7.20 -2.33
CA ARG A 186 4.61 7.61 -2.04
C ARG A 186 5.27 8.15 -3.31
N VAL A 187 6.01 9.25 -3.21
CA VAL A 187 6.81 9.77 -4.32
C VAL A 187 8.24 9.27 -4.15
N GLY A 188 8.68 8.44 -5.08
CA GLY A 188 10.07 8.02 -5.22
C GLY A 188 10.76 8.72 -6.38
N TYR A 189 12.01 8.33 -6.61
CA TYR A 189 12.79 8.73 -7.77
C TYR A 189 13.75 7.59 -8.16
N ALA A 190 14.55 7.79 -9.20
CA ALA A 190 15.46 6.77 -9.72
C ALA A 190 16.38 6.13 -8.67
N GLN A 191 16.75 6.83 -7.60
CA GLN A 191 17.74 6.34 -6.63
C GLN A 191 17.15 5.97 -5.26
N SER A 192 15.85 6.19 -5.03
CA SER A 192 15.18 5.83 -3.77
C SER A 192 13.68 5.75 -3.97
N PRO A 193 12.96 4.83 -3.31
CA PRO A 193 11.50 4.82 -3.35
C PRO A 193 10.86 6.00 -2.60
N GLN A 194 11.66 6.85 -1.95
CA GLN A 194 11.16 8.00 -1.23
C GLN A 194 12.09 9.20 -1.44
N VAL A 195 11.56 10.27 -2.02
CA VAL A 195 12.23 11.59 -1.99
C VAL A 195 12.20 12.14 -0.57
N ILE A 196 13.09 13.07 -0.22
CA ILE A 196 13.15 13.59 1.16
C ILE A 196 11.85 14.28 1.56
N ASP A 197 11.33 15.13 0.68
CA ASP A 197 10.08 15.87 0.88
C ASP A 197 9.46 16.23 -0.47
N PRO A 198 8.27 15.70 -0.84
CA PRO A 198 7.64 15.97 -2.12
C PRO A 198 7.13 17.41 -2.27
N ARG A 199 7.16 18.22 -1.21
CA ARG A 199 6.83 19.66 -1.25
C ARG A 199 7.95 20.50 -1.87
N ASP A 200 9.18 19.98 -1.91
CA ASP A 200 10.31 20.69 -2.52
C ASP A 200 10.19 20.69 -4.05
N SER A 201 10.32 21.87 -4.65
CA SER A 201 10.34 22.08 -6.10
C SER A 201 11.38 21.24 -6.86
N ASN A 202 12.45 20.79 -6.19
CA ASN A 202 13.44 19.89 -6.76
C ASN A 202 12.84 18.53 -7.17
N TYR A 203 11.75 18.10 -6.54
CA TYR A 203 11.06 16.85 -6.82
C TYR A 203 9.73 17.04 -7.56
N LYS A 204 9.56 18.20 -8.21
CA LYS A 204 8.31 18.53 -8.92
C LYS A 204 8.03 17.52 -10.04
N THR A 205 9.06 17.12 -10.79
CA THR A 205 8.94 16.16 -11.90
C THR A 205 8.37 14.83 -11.41
N GLU A 206 8.90 14.32 -10.30
CA GLU A 206 8.45 13.09 -9.66
C GLU A 206 7.04 13.26 -9.12
N LEU A 207 6.75 14.32 -8.35
CA LEU A 207 5.41 14.56 -7.82
C LEU A 207 4.36 14.61 -8.94
N ASP A 208 4.62 15.32 -10.03
CA ASP A 208 3.71 15.42 -11.18
C ASP A 208 3.46 14.04 -11.82
N LEU A 209 4.52 13.25 -12.02
CA LEU A 209 4.42 11.92 -12.61
C LEU A 209 3.59 10.96 -11.72
N PHE A 210 3.92 10.89 -10.43
CA PHE A 210 3.17 10.05 -9.48
C PHE A 210 1.72 10.51 -9.38
N THR A 211 1.46 11.82 -9.38
CA THR A 211 0.09 12.37 -9.43
C THR A 211 -0.67 11.88 -10.65
N ASN A 212 -0.04 11.88 -11.84
CA ASN A 212 -0.67 11.37 -13.05
C ASN A 212 -1.01 9.88 -12.93
N TRP A 213 -0.10 9.04 -12.41
CA TRP A 213 -0.38 7.62 -12.18
C TRP A 213 -1.53 7.41 -11.19
N TRP A 214 -1.53 8.10 -10.05
CA TRP A 214 -2.62 7.98 -9.07
C TRP A 214 -3.97 8.40 -9.64
N VAL A 215 -4.01 9.49 -10.41
CA VAL A 215 -5.24 9.92 -11.11
C VAL A 215 -5.71 8.87 -12.11
N LEU A 216 -4.80 8.23 -12.86
CA LEU A 216 -5.16 7.16 -13.79
C LEU A 216 -5.71 5.91 -13.07
N MET A 217 -5.09 5.50 -11.96
CA MET A 217 -5.58 4.39 -11.12
C MET A 217 -7.02 4.66 -10.61
N ILE A 218 -7.28 5.88 -10.14
CA ILE A 218 -8.62 6.31 -9.69
C ILE A 218 -9.62 6.29 -10.85
N LYS A 219 -9.25 6.80 -12.04
CA LYS A 219 -10.10 6.74 -13.23
C LYS A 219 -10.42 5.30 -13.63
N LYS A 220 -9.43 4.39 -13.60
CA LYS A 220 -9.65 2.96 -13.88
C LYS A 220 -10.58 2.30 -12.89
N ALA A 221 -10.44 2.59 -11.60
CA ALA A 221 -11.37 2.07 -10.59
C ALA A 221 -12.80 2.57 -10.84
N PHE A 222 -12.96 3.82 -11.27
CA PHE A 222 -14.26 4.37 -11.66
C PHE A 222 -14.84 3.69 -12.91
N GLU A 223 -14.05 3.53 -13.97
CA GLU A 223 -14.45 2.84 -15.21
C GLU A 223 -14.90 1.39 -14.92
N LYS A 224 -14.20 0.71 -13.99
CA LYS A 224 -14.53 -0.63 -13.49
C LYS A 224 -15.71 -0.64 -12.51
N LYS A 225 -16.38 0.49 -12.30
CA LYS A 225 -17.55 0.66 -11.40
C LYS A 225 -17.30 0.15 -9.99
N ARG A 226 -16.06 0.27 -9.48
CA ARG A 226 -15.74 -0.13 -8.11
C ARG A 226 -16.50 0.77 -7.12
N PRO A 227 -17.00 0.21 -6.00
CA PRO A 227 -17.74 1.00 -5.02
C PRO A 227 -16.83 2.05 -4.36
N PHE A 228 -15.58 1.67 -4.09
CA PHE A 228 -14.56 2.54 -3.52
C PHE A 228 -13.17 2.25 -4.09
N ILE A 229 -12.25 3.20 -3.89
CA ILE A 229 -10.81 3.01 -3.93
C ILE A 229 -10.19 3.65 -2.68
N THR A 230 -9.17 3.00 -2.15
CA THR A 230 -8.43 3.45 -0.95
C THR A 230 -7.07 4.00 -1.34
N ILE A 231 -6.64 5.05 -0.64
CA ILE A 231 -5.35 5.69 -0.84
C ILE A 231 -4.68 5.84 0.53
N THR A 232 -3.49 5.27 0.68
CA THR A 232 -2.62 5.43 1.84
C THR A 232 -1.45 6.33 1.46
N PRO A 233 -1.40 7.61 1.89
CA PRO A 233 -0.16 8.38 1.86
C PRO A 233 0.87 7.70 2.76
N GLU A 234 1.89 7.11 2.15
CA GLU A 234 2.72 6.11 2.81
C GLU A 234 4.19 6.52 2.93
N TYR A 235 4.49 7.79 3.21
CA TYR A 235 5.85 8.15 3.59
C TYR A 235 6.24 7.43 4.87
N GLY A 236 7.42 6.84 4.84
CA GLY A 236 7.94 5.98 5.89
C GLY A 236 8.91 6.68 6.85
N PRO A 237 9.01 6.19 8.10
CA PRO A 237 10.08 6.56 9.01
C PRO A 237 11.43 6.00 8.51
N HIS A 238 12.50 6.18 9.30
CA HIS A 238 13.77 5.49 9.08
C HIS A 238 13.55 3.96 8.87
N PRO A 239 14.21 3.32 7.88
CA PRO A 239 15.34 3.82 7.07
C PRO A 239 14.96 4.63 5.82
N TYR A 240 13.67 4.84 5.53
CA TYR A 240 13.24 5.62 4.36
C TYR A 240 13.43 7.12 4.58
N SER A 241 13.05 7.63 5.76
CA SER A 241 13.36 9.01 6.16
C SER A 241 14.79 9.06 6.74
N LEU A 242 15.67 9.78 6.04
CA LEU A 242 17.05 9.99 6.46
C LEU A 242 17.12 10.92 7.67
N PHE A 243 18.18 10.80 8.47
CA PHE A 243 18.45 11.72 9.57
C PHE A 243 19.34 12.88 9.13
N LYS A 244 19.22 14.02 9.81
CA LYS A 244 20.20 15.10 9.73
C LYS A 244 21.56 14.60 10.22
N THR A 245 22.63 15.07 9.58
CA THR A 245 24.02 14.66 9.87
C THR A 245 24.32 14.67 11.36
N ASN A 246 24.89 13.56 11.87
CA ASN A 246 25.25 13.37 13.28
C ASN A 246 24.08 13.50 14.28
N THR A 247 22.83 13.25 13.87
CA THR A 247 21.65 13.24 14.75
C THR A 247 20.74 12.04 14.46
N LYS A 248 19.70 11.86 15.29
CA LYS A 248 18.55 10.98 14.99
C LYS A 248 17.30 11.78 14.61
N ILE A 249 17.46 13.04 14.22
CA ILE A 249 16.34 13.91 13.84
C ILE A 249 16.06 13.64 12.35
N PRO A 250 14.85 13.18 11.98
CA PRO A 250 14.47 13.00 10.58
C PRO A 250 14.62 14.30 9.77
N MET A 251 14.98 14.17 8.50
CA MET A 251 15.04 15.31 7.57
C MET A 251 13.65 15.82 7.20
N GLY A 252 12.65 14.94 7.12
CA GLY A 252 11.24 15.28 6.89
C GLY A 252 10.32 14.78 8.00
N ASP A 253 9.21 15.50 8.23
CA ASP A 253 8.15 15.08 9.13
C ASP A 253 7.15 14.17 8.40
N GLN A 254 7.07 12.91 8.81
CA GLN A 254 6.22 11.91 8.18
C GLN A 254 4.74 12.32 8.15
N TRP A 255 4.24 12.91 9.24
CA TRP A 255 2.84 13.29 9.37
C TRP A 255 2.50 14.45 8.44
N GLU A 256 3.33 15.49 8.42
CA GLU A 256 3.13 16.64 7.53
C GLU A 256 3.18 16.23 6.06
N ILE A 257 4.13 15.37 5.68
CA ILE A 257 4.27 14.91 4.30
C ILE A 257 3.06 14.07 3.88
N ASN A 258 2.63 13.12 4.71
CA ASN A 258 1.44 12.31 4.42
C ASN A 258 0.16 13.16 4.35
N THR A 259 0.06 14.20 5.18
CA THR A 259 -1.04 15.17 5.13
C THR A 259 -1.00 16.00 3.85
N PHE A 260 0.19 16.44 3.43
CA PHE A 260 0.37 17.14 2.16
C PHE A 260 -0.06 16.28 0.97
N ILE A 261 0.40 15.03 0.88
CA ILE A 261 0.05 14.13 -0.22
C ILE A 261 -1.46 13.87 -0.27
N LYS A 262 -2.10 13.64 0.90
CA LYS A 262 -3.57 13.53 0.99
C LYS A 262 -4.26 14.75 0.36
N ASN A 263 -3.88 15.95 0.81
CA ASN A 263 -4.50 17.18 0.34
C ASN A 263 -4.24 17.43 -1.14
N HIS A 264 -3.00 17.23 -1.59
CA HIS A 264 -2.59 17.35 -3.00
C HIS A 264 -3.41 16.42 -3.91
N LEU A 265 -3.59 15.16 -3.51
CA LEU A 265 -4.41 14.21 -4.26
C LEU A 265 -5.89 14.59 -4.24
N ALA A 266 -6.41 15.02 -3.09
CA ALA A 266 -7.79 15.48 -2.97
C ALA A 266 -8.08 16.68 -3.87
N GLU A 267 -7.11 17.60 -4.04
CA GLU A 267 -7.17 18.70 -5.01
C GLU A 267 -7.07 18.21 -6.46
N SER A 268 -6.10 17.33 -6.76
CA SER A 268 -5.83 16.86 -8.13
C SER A 268 -6.99 16.10 -8.77
N ILE A 269 -7.82 15.45 -7.96
CA ILE A 269 -8.98 14.67 -8.42
C ILE A 269 -10.28 15.47 -8.45
N LYS A 270 -10.26 16.77 -8.07
CA LYS A 270 -11.49 17.55 -7.92
C LYS A 270 -12.31 17.65 -9.19
N HIS A 271 -11.64 17.64 -10.34
CA HIS A 271 -12.24 17.81 -11.65
C HIS A 271 -12.80 16.51 -12.25
N ILE A 272 -12.67 15.36 -11.58
CA ILE A 272 -13.22 14.09 -12.04
C ILE A 272 -14.74 14.08 -11.71
N PRO A 273 -15.66 14.16 -12.71
CA PRO A 273 -17.08 14.50 -12.50
C PRO A 273 -17.93 13.48 -11.71
N SER A 274 -17.34 12.44 -11.13
CA SER A 274 -18.04 11.25 -10.63
C SER A 274 -17.44 10.65 -9.35
N VAL A 275 -16.53 11.40 -8.72
CA VAL A 275 -15.90 11.03 -7.45
C VAL A 275 -16.72 11.60 -6.30
N ILE A 276 -17.29 10.73 -5.47
CA ILE A 276 -17.95 11.12 -4.22
C ILE A 276 -16.85 11.29 -3.18
N ARG A 277 -16.69 12.52 -2.69
CA ARG A 277 -15.70 12.85 -1.66
C ARG A 277 -16.28 12.56 -0.28
N PRO A 278 -15.44 12.16 0.70
CA PRO A 278 -15.85 12.08 2.10
C PRO A 278 -16.39 13.40 2.63
#